data_AF-A0A2E6DX13-F1
#
_entry.id   AF-A0A2E6DX13-F1
#
_cell.length_a   1.000
_cell.length_b   1.000
_cell.length_c   1.000
_cell.angle_alpha   90.00
_cell.angle_beta   90.00
_cell.angle_gamma   90.00
#
_symmetry.space_group_name_H-M   'P 1'
#
loop_
_entity.id
_entity.type
_entity.pdbx_description
1 polymer ?
#
loop_
_entity_poly.entity_id
_entity_poly.type
_entity_poly.pdbx_seq_one_letter_code
_entity_poly.pdbx_strand_id
1 'polypeptide(L)'
;MMRFFTIFIIIFSITGTVWSMWLSNELKNEELKLKIIKNQIIDIEEKIKLVDAEWSFITNAKNIELLNNKYLKLEPIPLKDMSFIKSKNTILSEKLDNSNSVLKEVN
;
A
#
# COMPACT_ATOMS: atom_id res chain seq x y z
N MET A 1 -36.39 57.26 -21.00
CA MET A 1 -36.20 56.10 -20.11
C MET A 1 -36.19 54.76 -20.85
N MET A 2 -37.23 54.40 -21.61
CA MET A 2 -37.35 53.06 -22.24
C MET A 2 -36.18 52.67 -23.17
N ARG A 3 -35.65 53.60 -23.97
CA ARG A 3 -34.49 53.36 -24.87
C ARG A 3 -33.19 52.99 -24.13
N PHE A 4 -32.95 53.55 -22.95
CA PHE A 4 -31.77 53.21 -22.15
C PHE A 4 -31.89 51.82 -21.53
N PHE A 5 -33.10 51.45 -21.11
CA PHE A 5 -33.39 50.14 -20.55
C PHE A 5 -33.21 49.03 -21.58
N THR A 6 -33.64 49.24 -22.83
CA THR A 6 -33.43 48.28 -23.91
C THR A 6 -31.94 48.09 -24.24
N ILE A 7 -31.15 49.17 -24.23
CA ILE A 7 -29.71 49.10 -24.47
C ILE A 7 -29.00 48.35 -23.33
N PHE A 8 -29.40 48.61 -22.09
CA PHE A 8 -28.86 47.91 -20.92
C PHE A 8 -29.11 46.40 -20.99
N ILE A 9 -30.33 45.98 -21.35
CA ILE A 9 -30.67 44.56 -21.51
C ILE A 9 -29.81 43.90 -22.59
N ILE A 10 -29.62 44.57 -23.74
CA ILE A 10 -28.80 44.04 -24.83
C ILE A 10 -27.34 43.84 -24.38
N ILE A 11 -26.75 44.84 -23.71
CA ILE A 11 -25.37 44.75 -23.19
C ILE A 11 -25.27 43.62 -22.15
N PHE A 12 -26.22 43.56 -21.21
CA PHE A 12 -26.24 42.53 -20.18
C PHE A 12 -26.32 41.12 -20.78
N SER A 13 -27.20 40.91 -21.77
CA SER A 13 -27.32 39.63 -22.48
C SER A 13 -26.02 39.23 -23.18
N ILE A 14 -25.35 40.16 -23.88
CA ILE A 14 -24.09 39.88 -24.57
C ILE A 14 -23.01 39.53 -23.54
N THR A 15 -22.86 40.31 -22.47
CA THR A 15 -21.86 40.04 -21.42
C THR A 15 -22.06 38.71 -20.71
N GLY A 16 -23.32 38.33 -20.44
CA GLY A 16 -23.64 37.05 -19.81
C GLY A 16 -23.26 35.84 -20.69
N THR A 17 -23.48 35.94 -22.00
CA THR A 17 -23.12 34.85 -22.93
C THR A 17 -21.61 34.63 -23.04
N VAL A 18 -20.83 35.71 -23.12
CA VAL A 18 -19.36 35.63 -23.18
C VAL A 18 -18.78 35.07 -21.88
N TRP A 19 -19.31 35.52 -20.74
CA TRP A 19 -18.90 35.00 -19.43
C TRP A 19 -19.20 33.51 -19.27
N SER A 20 -20.40 33.09 -19.68
CA SER A 20 -20.81 31.68 -19.66
C SER A 20 -19.94 30.81 -20.57
N MET A 21 -19.59 31.30 -21.77
CA MET A 21 -18.69 30.59 -22.68
C MET A 21 -17.29 30.42 -22.07
N TRP A 22 -16.70 31.48 -21.50
CA TRP A 22 -15.39 31.39 -20.86
C TRP A 22 -15.37 30.39 -19.70
N LEU A 23 -16.37 30.47 -18.81
CA LEU A 23 -16.51 29.55 -17.68
C LEU A 23 -16.70 28.10 -18.15
N SER A 24 -17.50 27.87 -19.19
CA SER A 24 -17.72 26.53 -19.74
C SER A 24 -16.46 25.92 -20.35
N ASN A 25 -15.59 26.75 -20.93
CA ASN A 25 -14.33 26.28 -21.51
C ASN A 25 -13.34 25.87 -20.42
N GLU A 26 -13.24 26.66 -19.35
CA GLU A 26 -12.39 26.32 -18.21
C GLU A 26 -12.86 25.03 -17.53
N LEU A 27 -14.18 24.89 -17.32
CA LEU A 27 -14.77 23.68 -16.76
C LEU A 27 -14.49 22.44 -17.62
N LYS A 28 -14.61 22.54 -18.95
CA LYS A 28 -14.27 21.43 -19.86
C LYS A 28 -12.81 21.02 -19.76
N ASN A 29 -11.89 21.98 -19.63
CA ASN A 29 -10.47 21.68 -19.48
C ASN A 29 -10.20 20.93 -18.17
N GLU A 30 -10.79 21.38 -17.06
CA GLU A 30 -10.68 20.70 -15.77
C GLU A 30 -11.34 19.31 -15.77
N GLU A 31 -12.50 19.14 -16.42
CA GLU A 31 -13.13 17.82 -16.59
C GLU A 31 -12.24 16.85 -17.37
N LEU A 32 -11.54 17.32 -18.41
CA LEU A 32 -10.59 16.51 -19.17
C LEU A 32 -9.40 16.08 -18.30
N LYS A 33 -8.82 17.00 -17.52
CA LYS A 33 -7.73 16.66 -16.57
C LYS A 33 -8.21 15.64 -15.54
N LEU A 34 -9.40 15.84 -14.98
CA LEU A 34 -9.98 14.94 -13.98
C LEU A 34 -10.24 13.55 -14.58
N LYS A 35 -10.71 13.47 -15.83
CA LYS A 35 -10.86 12.21 -16.56
C LYS A 35 -9.53 11.49 -16.77
N ILE A 36 -8.47 12.20 -17.12
CA ILE A 36 -7.12 11.61 -17.27
C ILE A 36 -6.65 11.01 -15.95
N ILE A 37 -6.75 11.78 -14.85
CA ILE A 37 -6.35 11.33 -13.51
C ILE A 37 -7.17 10.11 -13.08
N LYS A 38 -8.49 10.12 -13.31
CA LYS A 38 -9.36 8.99 -12.99
C LYS A 38 -8.96 7.72 -13.74
N ASN A 39 -8.63 7.83 -15.02
CA ASN A 39 -8.16 6.70 -15.80
C ASN A 39 -6.83 6.17 -15.27
N GLN A 40 -5.88 7.06 -14.94
CA GLN A 40 -4.61 6.66 -14.32
C GLN A 40 -4.81 5.93 -12.99
N ILE A 41 -5.77 6.38 -12.17
CA ILE A 41 -6.11 5.71 -10.91
C ILE A 41 -6.64 4.29 -11.17
N ILE A 42 -7.53 4.13 -12.16
CA ILE A 42 -8.08 2.82 -12.53
C ILE A 42 -6.96 1.87 -12.98
N ASP A 43 -6.06 2.34 -13.84
CA ASP A 43 -4.92 1.55 -14.33
C ASP A 43 -3.99 1.11 -13.19
N ILE A 44 -3.77 1.98 -12.20
CA ILE A 44 -2.95 1.66 -11.02
C ILE A 44 -3.68 0.65 -10.13
N GLU A 45 -4.98 0.81 -9.91
CA GLU A 45 -5.77 -0.10 -9.08
C GLU A 45 -5.80 -1.52 -9.67
N GLU A 46 -5.88 -1.64 -11.00
CA GLU A 46 -5.78 -2.93 -11.68
C GLU A 46 -4.41 -3.59 -11.46
N LYS A 47 -3.33 -2.82 -11.56
CA LYS A 47 -1.96 -3.33 -11.28
C LYS A 47 -1.80 -3.78 -9.84
N ILE A 48 -2.35 -3.03 -8.87
CA ILE A 48 -2.30 -3.41 -7.46
C ILE A 48 -3.03 -4.73 -7.24
N LYS A 49 -4.23 -4.89 -7.79
CA LYS A 49 -4.99 -6.14 -7.70
C LYS A 49 -4.24 -7.34 -8.29
N LEU A 50 -3.55 -7.13 -9.40
CA LEU A 50 -2.72 -8.17 -10.02
C LEU A 50 -1.55 -8.55 -9.10
N VAL A 51 -0.83 -7.57 -8.56
CA VAL A 51 0.28 -7.81 -7.62
C VAL A 51 -0.21 -8.50 -6.34
N ASP A 52 -1.36 -8.10 -5.80
CA ASP A 52 -1.95 -8.75 -4.62
C ASP A 52 -2.30 -10.22 -4.91
N ALA A 53 -2.83 -10.52 -6.09
CA ALA A 53 -3.13 -11.88 -6.52
C ALA A 53 -1.85 -12.72 -6.70
N GLU A 54 -0.81 -12.16 -7.34
CA GLU A 54 0.49 -12.81 -7.50
C GLU A 54 1.16 -13.07 -6.14
N TRP A 55 1.14 -12.08 -5.25
CA TRP A 55 1.68 -12.20 -3.90
C TRP A 55 0.92 -13.26 -3.10
N SER A 56 -0.41 -13.25 -3.14
CA SER A 56 -1.25 -14.26 -2.50
C SER A 56 -0.94 -15.66 -3.04
N PHE A 57 -0.73 -15.79 -4.34
CA PHE A 57 -0.33 -17.05 -4.96
C PHE A 57 1.04 -17.53 -4.47
N ILE A 58 2.05 -16.66 -4.45
CA ILE A 58 3.42 -17.03 -4.03
C ILE A 58 3.47 -17.38 -2.54
N THR A 59 2.76 -16.61 -1.71
CA THR A 59 2.73 -16.79 -0.25
C THR A 59 1.85 -17.95 0.21
N ASN A 60 1.08 -18.57 -0.68
CA ASN A 60 0.23 -19.69 -0.33
C ASN A 60 1.09 -20.88 0.15
N ALA A 61 0.82 -21.37 1.36
CA ALA A 61 1.57 -22.46 1.98
C ALA A 61 1.69 -23.70 1.06
N LYS A 62 0.63 -24.04 0.31
CA LYS A 62 0.64 -25.16 -0.63
C LYS A 62 1.64 -24.95 -1.77
N ASN A 63 1.74 -23.72 -2.27
CA ASN A 63 2.65 -23.38 -3.36
C ASN A 63 4.09 -23.32 -2.87
N ILE A 64 4.31 -22.80 -1.65
CA ILE A 64 5.61 -22.82 -0.98
C ILE A 64 6.09 -24.25 -0.74
N GLU A 65 5.21 -25.13 -0.25
CA GLU A 65 5.51 -26.55 -0.02
C GLU A 65 5.85 -27.27 -1.34
N LEU A 66 5.05 -27.03 -2.40
CA LEU A 66 5.30 -27.58 -3.73
C LEU A 66 6.64 -27.10 -4.29
N LEU A 67 6.95 -25.81 -4.16
CA LEU A 67 8.22 -25.22 -4.59
C LEU A 67 9.39 -25.83 -3.82
N ASN A 68 9.23 -26.00 -2.51
CA ASN A 68 10.25 -26.61 -1.66
C ASN A 68 10.52 -28.05 -2.07
N ASN A 69 9.47 -28.86 -2.18
CA ASN A 69 9.59 -30.29 -2.49
C ASN A 69 10.15 -30.53 -3.89
N LYS A 70 9.80 -29.67 -4.86
CA LYS A 70 10.21 -29.84 -6.25
C LYS A 70 11.62 -29.32 -6.54
N TYR A 71 12.03 -28.20 -5.93
CA TYR A 71 13.27 -27.51 -6.33
C TYR A 71 14.26 -27.27 -5.18
N LEU A 72 13.80 -26.84 -4.00
CA LEU A 72 14.70 -26.34 -2.95
C LEU A 72 15.17 -27.44 -1.99
N LYS A 73 14.37 -28.50 -1.80
CA LYS A 73 14.62 -29.64 -0.89
C LYS A 73 15.06 -29.19 0.52
N LEU A 74 14.53 -28.07 1.01
CA LEU A 74 14.88 -27.56 2.33
C LEU A 74 14.20 -28.41 3.39
N GLU A 75 14.96 -28.75 4.44
CA GLU A 75 14.37 -29.36 5.63
C GLU A 75 13.50 -28.33 6.36
N PRO A 76 12.27 -28.69 6.76
CA PRO A 76 11.42 -27.80 7.51
C PRO A 76 12.08 -27.49 8.85
N ILE A 77 12.40 -26.21 9.07
CA ILE A 77 12.85 -25.74 10.38
C ILE A 77 11.64 -25.92 11.31
N PRO A 78 11.73 -26.74 12.37
CA PRO A 78 10.62 -26.89 13.29
C PRO A 78 10.30 -25.53 13.89
N LEU A 79 9.00 -25.18 13.95
CA LEU A 79 8.52 -23.99 14.62
C LEU A 79 8.95 -24.07 16.09
N LYS A 80 10.11 -23.50 16.40
CA LYS A 80 10.55 -23.32 17.78
C LYS A 80 9.76 -22.16 18.33
N ASP A 81 8.80 -22.50 19.15
CA ASP A 81 8.05 -21.56 19.97
C ASP A 81 9.06 -20.64 20.68
N MET A 82 8.89 -19.32 20.56
CA MET A 82 9.86 -18.34 21.08
C MET A 82 10.10 -18.51 22.59
N SER A 83 9.13 -19.12 23.28
CA SER A 83 9.19 -19.55 24.69
C SER A 83 10.38 -20.50 24.99
N PHE A 84 10.75 -21.38 24.06
CA PHE A 84 11.89 -22.31 24.23
C PHE A 84 13.25 -21.62 24.09
N ILE A 85 13.33 -20.50 23.37
CA ILE A 85 14.58 -19.73 23.23
C ILE A 85 14.91 -19.04 24.56
N LYS A 86 13.88 -18.51 25.24
CA LYS A 86 14.04 -17.87 26.56
C LYS A 86 14.56 -18.87 27.60
N SER A 87 13.95 -20.07 27.68
CA SER A 87 14.38 -21.08 28.67
C SER A 87 15.78 -21.63 28.39
N LYS A 88 16.15 -21.84 27.12
CA LYS A 88 17.48 -22.35 26.78
C LYS A 88 18.60 -21.40 27.19
N ASN A 89 18.40 -20.08 27.03
CA ASN A 89 19.38 -19.08 27.44
C ASN A 89 19.50 -19.01 28.97
N THR A 90 18.40 -19.15 29.71
CA THR A 90 18.41 -19.20 31.18
C THR A 90 19.13 -20.46 31.71
N ILE A 91 18.88 -21.62 31.11
CA ILE A 91 19.54 -22.87 31.51
C ILE A 91 21.03 -22.84 31.18
N LEU A 92 21.41 -22.22 30.06
CA LEU A 92 22.81 -22.07 29.67
C LEU A 92 23.56 -21.09 30.60
N SER A 93 22.93 -19.99 31.01
CA SER A 93 23.53 -19.06 31.98
C SER A 93 23.65 -19.69 33.36
N GLU A 94 22.62 -20.39 33.84
CA GLU A 94 22.63 -21.04 35.15
C GLU A 94 23.67 -22.16 35.22
N LYS A 95 23.85 -22.92 34.14
CA LYS A 95 24.90 -23.94 34.04
C LYS A 95 26.32 -23.34 34.00
N LEU A 96 26.48 -22.18 33.34
CA LEU A 96 27.76 -21.47 33.28
C LEU A 96 28.13 -20.88 34.64
N ASP A 97 27.16 -20.28 35.34
CA ASP A 97 27.34 -19.69 36.66
C ASP A 97 27.69 -20.76 37.71
N ASN A 98 27.02 -21.91 37.68
CA ASN A 98 27.31 -23.02 38.58
C ASN A 98 28.67 -23.69 38.30
N SER A 99 29.08 -23.77 37.02
CA SER A 99 30.42 -24.28 36.69
C SER A 99 31.54 -23.35 37.19
N ASN A 100 31.29 -22.04 37.22
CA ASN A 100 32.25 -21.05 37.69
C ASN A 100 32.32 -20.95 39.22
N SER A 101 31.22 -21.22 39.95
CA SER A 101 31.24 -21.30 41.41
C SER A 101 31.97 -22.54 41.91
N VAL A 102 31.74 -23.70 41.28
CA VAL A 102 32.43 -24.96 41.65
C VAL A 102 33.96 -24.84 41.44
N LEU A 103 34.42 -24.15 40.39
CA LEU A 103 35.85 -23.92 40.16
C LEU A 103 36.48 -22.92 41.14
N LYS A 104 35.69 -22.03 41.76
CA LYS A 104 36.17 -21.08 42.78
C LYS A 104 36.28 -21.68 44.18
N GLU A 105 35.55 -22.75 44.47
CA GLU A 105 35.59 -23.42 45.78
C GLU A 105 36.68 -24.51 45.89
N VAL A 106 37.26 -24.93 44.76
CA VAL A 106 38.27 -26.01 44.69
C VAL A 106 39.71 -25.47 44.71
N ASN A 107 39.90 -24.15 44.77
CA ASN A 107 41.21 -23.48 44.78
C ASN A 107 41.40 -22.68 46.07
#